data_AF-A0A497JD27-F1
#
_entry.id   AF-A0A497JD27-F1
#
_cell.length_a   1.000
_cell.length_b   1.000
_cell.length_c   1.000
_cell.angle_alpha   90.00
_cell.angle_beta   90.00
_cell.angle_gamma   90.00
#
_symmetry.space_group_name_H-M   'P 1'
#
loop_
_entity.id
_entity.type
_entity.pdbx_description
1 polymer ?
#
loop_
_entity_poly.entity_id
_entity_poly.type
_entity_poly.pdbx_seq_one_letter_code
_entity_poly.pdbx_strand_id
1 'polypeptide(L)'
;MKTGKLTVLAALFYPLVLSNLAVGFLAFVMILAKLDPLFISTAILWFYFTCVTSIYLVSERALKTFGVHRIFLCLMLVIGTLSIISTLLLLLR
;
A
#
# COMPACT_ATOMS: atom_id res chain seq x y z
N MET A 1 -32.33 -0.04 3.75
CA MET A 1 -31.27 -0.47 2.81
C MET A 1 -29.90 0.04 3.30
N LYS A 2 -29.15 -0.77 4.06
CA LYS A 2 -27.77 -0.46 4.55
C LYS A 2 -26.70 -1.33 3.86
N THR A 3 -27.07 -2.06 2.81
CA THR A 3 -26.29 -3.16 2.23
C THR A 3 -25.22 -2.70 1.23
N GLY A 4 -25.41 -1.53 0.59
CA GLY A 4 -24.44 -0.99 -0.35
C GLY A 4 -23.11 -0.61 0.30
N LYS A 5 -23.13 -0.20 1.58
CA LYS A 5 -21.92 0.30 2.24
C LYS A 5 -20.93 -0.81 2.58
N LEU A 6 -21.43 -1.92 3.12
CA LEU A 6 -20.61 -3.07 3.51
C LEU A 6 -20.01 -3.77 2.29
N THR A 7 -20.76 -3.81 1.19
CA THR A 7 -20.32 -4.44 -0.07
C THR A 7 -19.16 -3.67 -0.70
N VAL A 8 -19.21 -2.33 -0.70
CA VAL A 8 -18.10 -1.49 -1.19
C VAL A 8 -16.86 -1.63 -0.31
N LEU A 9 -17.04 -1.69 1.01
CA LEU A 9 -15.93 -1.89 1.93
C LEU A 9 -15.29 -3.28 1.75
N ALA A 10 -16.10 -4.33 1.62
CA ALA A 10 -15.64 -5.69 1.35
C ALA A 10 -14.90 -5.79 0.01
N ALA A 11 -15.40 -5.09 -1.02
CA ALA A 11 -14.74 -5.01 -2.33
C ALA A 11 -13.39 -4.28 -2.26
N LEU A 12 -13.21 -3.34 -1.34
CA LEU A 12 -11.92 -2.67 -1.07
C LEU A 12 -10.96 -3.55 -0.28
N PHE A 13 -11.48 -4.31 0.68
CA PHE A 13 -10.67 -5.19 1.53
C PHE A 13 -10.06 -6.35 0.73
N TYR A 14 -10.75 -6.86 -0.29
CA TYR A 14 -10.24 -7.96 -1.11
C TYR A 14 -8.86 -7.65 -1.76
N PRO A 15 -8.69 -6.58 -2.56
CA PRO A 15 -7.40 -6.22 -3.11
C PRO A 15 -6.39 -5.78 -2.04
N LEU A 16 -6.84 -5.23 -0.91
CA LEU A 16 -5.96 -4.88 0.20
C LEU A 16 -5.34 -6.12 0.86
N VAL A 17 -6.14 -7.15 1.15
CA VAL A 17 -5.66 -8.43 1.70
C VAL A 17 -4.70 -9.09 0.72
N LEU A 18 -5.04 -9.10 -0.57
CA LEU A 18 -4.16 -9.65 -1.62
C LEU A 18 -2.81 -8.92 -1.68
N SER A 19 -2.83 -7.58 -1.60
CA SER A 19 -1.59 -6.78 -1.57
C SER A 19 -0.74 -7.06 -0.33
N ASN A 20 -1.35 -7.21 0.85
CA ASN A 20 -0.61 -7.57 2.07
C ASN A 20 0.03 -8.96 1.95
N LEU A 21 -0.68 -9.92 1.35
CA LEU A 21 -0.14 -11.26 1.12
C LEU A 21 1.05 -11.23 0.15
N ALA A 22 0.92 -10.47 -0.95
CA ALA A 22 2.00 -10.29 -1.93
C ALA A 22 3.22 -9.59 -1.32
N VAL A 23 3.02 -8.56 -0.50
CA VAL A 23 4.08 -7.85 0.22
C VAL A 23 4.80 -8.77 1.20
N GLY A 24 4.05 -9.56 1.99
CA GLY A 24 4.62 -10.53 2.92
C GLY A 24 5.42 -11.61 2.20
N PHE A 25 4.91 -12.11 1.07
CA PHE A 25 5.63 -13.07 0.24
C PHE A 25 6.91 -12.47 -0.35
N LEU A 26 6.85 -11.25 -0.87
CA LEU A 26 8.01 -10.54 -1.40
C LEU A 26 9.08 -10.35 -0.30
N ALA A 27 8.67 -9.91 0.88
CA ALA A 27 9.55 -9.77 2.05
C ALA A 27 10.24 -11.10 2.39
N PHE A 28 9.47 -12.19 2.43
CA PHE A 28 9.98 -13.52 2.72
C PHE A 28 11.02 -13.99 1.68
N VAL A 29 10.74 -13.80 0.38
CA VAL A 29 11.70 -14.13 -0.69
C VAL A 29 12.98 -13.32 -0.56
N MET A 30 12.87 -12.03 -0.26
CA MET A 30 14.05 -11.17 -0.10
C MET A 30 14.88 -11.51 1.14
N ILE A 31 14.23 -11.93 2.23
CA ILE A 31 14.90 -12.46 3.43
C ILE A 31 15.67 -13.75 3.09
N LEU A 32 15.05 -14.68 2.35
CA LEU A 32 15.72 -15.91 1.91
C LEU A 32 16.92 -15.62 0.99
N ALA A 33 16.84 -14.57 0.18
CA ALA A 33 17.93 -14.09 -0.68
C ALA A 33 19.06 -13.39 0.10
N LYS A 34 18.97 -13.27 1.44
CA LYS A 34 19.92 -12.56 2.30
C LYS A 34 20.17 -11.12 1.86
N LEU A 35 19.15 -10.46 1.32
CA LEU A 35 19.23 -9.05 0.97
C LEU A 35 19.32 -8.18 2.23
N ASP A 36 19.96 -7.02 2.10
CA ASP A 36 20.04 -6.06 3.19
C ASP A 36 18.63 -5.67 3.68
N PRO A 37 18.41 -5.60 5.00
CA PRO A 37 17.11 -5.23 5.56
C PRO A 37 16.64 -3.85 5.11
N LEU A 38 17.58 -2.96 4.77
CA LEU A 38 17.27 -1.65 4.18
C LEU A 38 16.64 -1.81 2.80
N PHE A 39 17.24 -2.62 1.93
CA PHE A 39 16.74 -2.90 0.59
C PHE A 39 15.37 -3.57 0.63
N ILE A 40 15.19 -4.51 1.55
CA ILE A 40 13.91 -5.20 1.80
C ILE A 40 12.83 -4.17 2.17
N SER A 41 13.13 -3.28 3.12
CA SER A 41 12.20 -2.23 3.56
C SER A 41 11.84 -1.28 2.42
N THR A 42 12.82 -0.83 1.64
CA THR A 42 12.60 0.07 0.50
C THR A 42 11.71 -0.57 -0.57
N ALA A 43 11.99 -1.82 -0.94
CA ALA A 43 11.21 -2.55 -1.93
C ALA A 43 9.76 -2.78 -1.48
N ILE A 44 9.57 -3.17 -0.21
CA ILE A 44 8.24 -3.34 0.39
C ILE A 44 7.46 -2.02 0.38
N LEU A 45 8.08 -0.91 0.79
CA LEU A 45 7.42 0.40 0.83
C LEU A 45 6.97 0.86 -0.56
N TRP A 46 7.82 0.70 -1.58
CA TRP A 46 7.47 1.03 -2.97
C TRP A 46 6.34 0.16 -3.52
N PHE A 47 6.38 -1.13 -3.21
CA PHE A 47 5.31 -2.05 -3.59
C PHE A 47 3.99 -1.66 -2.90
N TYR A 48 4.04 -1.36 -1.61
CA TYR A 48 2.88 -0.90 -0.83
C TYR A 48 2.31 0.40 -1.40
N PHE A 49 3.16 1.37 -1.73
CA PHE A 49 2.78 2.63 -2.35
C PHE A 49 2.05 2.40 -3.68
N THR A 50 2.57 1.52 -4.53
CA THR A 50 1.97 1.18 -5.84
C THR A 50 0.62 0.49 -5.67
N CYS A 51 0.51 -0.44 -4.71
CA CYS A 51 -0.75 -1.12 -4.40
C CYS A 51 -1.81 -0.15 -3.88
N VAL A 52 -1.48 0.68 -2.89
CA VAL A 52 -2.39 1.69 -2.33
C VAL A 52 -2.82 2.68 -3.41
N THR A 53 -1.90 3.07 -4.31
CA THR A 53 -2.20 3.95 -5.44
C THR A 53 -3.17 3.33 -6.42
N SER A 54 -2.95 2.07 -6.78
CA SER A 54 -3.84 1.34 -7.68
C SER A 54 -5.23 1.16 -7.07
N ILE A 55 -5.31 0.80 -5.78
CA ILE A 55 -6.59 0.64 -5.07
C ILE A 55 -7.34 1.96 -5.00
N TYR A 56 -6.64 3.06 -4.73
CA TYR A 56 -7.23 4.39 -4.71
C TYR A 56 -7.78 4.81 -6.07
N LEU A 57 -7.04 4.62 -7.16
CA LEU A 57 -7.48 4.96 -8.52
C LEU A 57 -8.72 4.15 -8.94
N VAL A 58 -8.72 2.84 -8.67
CA VAL A 58 -9.86 1.97 -8.97
C VAL A 58 -11.08 2.34 -8.13
N SER A 59 -10.86 2.74 -6.88
CA SER A 59 -11.93 2.97 -5.91
C SER A 59 -12.26 4.45 -5.70
N GLU A 60 -11.69 5.36 -6.48
CA GLU A 60 -11.73 6.81 -6.25
C GLU A 60 -13.18 7.32 -6.13
N ARG A 61 -14.05 6.84 -7.03
CA ARG A 61 -15.47 7.20 -7.06
C ARG A 61 -16.19 6.73 -5.80
N ALA A 62 -15.93 5.50 -5.36
CA ALA A 62 -16.52 4.93 -4.16
C ALA A 62 -16.02 5.64 -2.88
N LEU A 63 -14.73 5.97 -2.84
CA LEU A 63 -14.07 6.70 -1.74
C LEU A 63 -14.58 8.13 -1.58
N LYS A 64 -14.82 8.83 -2.70
CA LYS A 64 -15.43 10.18 -2.71
C LYS A 64 -16.86 10.12 -2.19
N THR A 65 -17.67 9.16 -2.62
CA THR A 65 -19.06 8.99 -2.14
C THR A 65 -19.12 8.65 -0.65
N PHE A 66 -18.10 8.00 -0.10
CA PHE A 66 -18.05 7.61 1.31
C PHE A 66 -17.38 8.63 2.25
N GLY A 67 -16.74 9.68 1.72
CA GLY A 67 -16.03 10.68 2.53
C GLY A 67 -14.70 10.20 3.14
N VAL A 68 -14.26 8.96 2.87
CA VAL A 68 -12.97 8.41 3.37
C VAL A 68 -11.77 8.81 2.51
N HIS A 69 -12.02 9.54 1.43
CA HIS A 69 -11.01 10.02 0.47
C HIS A 69 -9.81 10.72 1.13
N ARG A 70 -10.06 11.53 2.17
CA ARG A 70 -9.02 12.27 2.90
C ARG A 70 -8.05 11.34 3.65
N ILE A 71 -8.57 10.22 4.19
CA ILE A 71 -7.76 9.24 4.93
C ILE A 71 -6.84 8.50 3.96
N PHE A 72 -7.35 8.07 2.80
CA PHE A 72 -6.54 7.41 1.77
C PHE A 72 -5.45 8.33 1.20
N LEU A 73 -5.77 9.60 0.94
CA LEU A 73 -4.78 10.59 0.52
C LEU A 73 -3.69 10.82 1.57
N CYS A 74 -4.07 10.89 2.85
CA CYS A 74 -3.11 11.02 3.94
C CYS A 74 -2.20 9.78 4.02
N LEU A 75 -2.77 8.58 3.86
CA LEU A 75 -2.03 7.33 3.84
C LEU A 75 -1.02 7.29 2.69
N MET A 76 -1.44 7.69 1.48
CA MET A 76 -0.56 7.85 0.32
C MET A 76 0.60 8.81 0.62
N LEU A 77 0.33 9.97 1.20
CA LEU A 77 1.35 10.97 1.52
C LEU A 77 2.36 10.41 2.52
N VAL A 78 1.90 9.75 3.58
CA VAL A 78 2.77 9.14 4.60
C VAL A 78 3.62 8.03 4.00
N ILE A 79 3.03 7.10 3.24
CA ILE A 79 3.79 6.01 2.61
C ILE A 79 4.76 6.54 1.57
N GLY A 80 4.33 7.53 0.77
CA GLY A 80 5.17 8.16 -0.25
C GLY A 80 6.38 8.87 0.36
N THR A 81 6.18 9.66 1.41
CA THR A 81 7.28 10.32 2.14
C THR A 81 8.22 9.30 2.79
N LEU A 82 7.69 8.27 3.45
CA LEU A 82 8.49 7.17 3.99
C LEU A 82 9.30 6.46 2.90
N SER A 83 8.70 6.26 1.73
CA SER A 83 9.34 5.59 0.59
C SER A 83 10.49 6.41 0.03
N ILE A 84 10.30 7.73 -0.13
CA ILE A 84 11.34 8.67 -0.55
C ILE A 84 12.50 8.67 0.44
N ILE A 85 12.21 8.77 1.75
CA ILE A 85 13.23 8.75 2.81
C ILE A 85 14.00 7.42 2.77
N SER A 86 13.30 6.29 2.61
CA SER A 86 13.92 4.97 2.53
C SER A 86 14.84 4.83 1.31
N THR A 87 14.43 5.30 0.13
CA THR A 87 15.31 5.34 -1.05
C THR A 87 16.49 6.28 -0.88
N LEU A 88 16.30 7.44 -0.25
CA LEU A 88 17.38 8.39 -0.01
C LEU A 88 18.43 7.78 0.93
N LEU A 89 17.97 7.07 1.97
CA LEU A 89 18.82 6.35 2.91
C LEU A 89 19.57 5.18 2.26
N LEU A 90 18.93 4.50 1.30
CA LEU A 90 19.57 3.44 0.50
C LEU A 90 20.64 3.99 -0.45
N LEU A 91 20.42 5.17 -1.04
CA LEU A 91 21.36 5.83 -1.95
C LEU A 91 22.55 6.49 -1.22
N LEU A 92 22.36 6.87 0.04
CA LEU A 92 23.40 7.50 0.87
C LEU A 92 24.36 6.48 1.50
N ARG A 93 24.01 5.19 1.46
CA ARG A 93 24.79 4.07 2.01
C ARG A 93 25.63 3.40 0.94
#